data_AF-A0A7J7KXN1-F1
#
_entry.id   AF-A0A7J7KXN1-F1
#
_cell.length_a   1.000
_cell.length_b   1.000
_cell.length_c   1.000
_cell.angle_alpha   90.00
_cell.angle_beta   90.00
_cell.angle_gamma   90.00
#
_symmetry.space_group_name_H-M   'P 1'
#
loop_
_entity.id
_entity.type
_entity.pdbx_description
1 polymer ?
#
loop_
_entity_poly.entity_id
_entity_poly.type
_entity_poly.pdbx_seq_one_letter_code
_entity_poly.pdbx_strand_id
1 'polypeptide(L)'
;MEYKLVVMRDPYGFHPLVMGRKNNGAVVFAFEMCALDLIQATYEFIVVLDSGMVVALGYVVDSGIPSEQELIWSHYVGRMFIQPTQMIRDLGVKLKLASVKAVIEGKRVVVIDDSIEWGTTSLKIIRLLKEAGITEIHMRIASPPIIGSCYYEVDTPSSMELISNRMDVEKIRNYFGYNSLAFLSIDSLEKFMGEDAPRFCNAYFSVYYPVMP
;
A
#
# COMPACT_ATOMS: atom_id res chain seq x y z
N MET A 1 -35.76 -6.84 -28.54
CA MET A 1 -34.48 -7.50 -28.20
C MET A 1 -34.34 -7.45 -26.70
N GLU A 2 -34.05 -8.58 -26.08
CA GLU A 2 -33.83 -8.66 -24.63
C GLU A 2 -32.33 -8.49 -24.37
N TYR A 3 -31.96 -7.46 -23.61
CA TYR A 3 -30.56 -7.20 -23.27
C TYR A 3 -30.17 -8.00 -22.03
N LYS A 4 -29.01 -8.67 -22.08
CA LYS A 4 -28.46 -9.43 -20.96
C LYS A 4 -27.19 -8.77 -20.46
N LEU A 5 -27.02 -8.72 -19.15
CA LEU A 5 -25.75 -8.39 -18.51
C LEU A 5 -24.91 -9.66 -18.42
N VAL A 6 -23.70 -9.63 -18.99
CA VAL A 6 -22.73 -10.73 -18.93
C VAL A 6 -21.50 -10.21 -18.20
N VAL A 7 -21.02 -10.99 -17.23
CA VAL A 7 -19.82 -10.67 -16.46
C VAL A 7 -18.88 -11.86 -16.53
N MET A 8 -17.60 -11.59 -16.77
CA MET A 8 -16.57 -12.61 -16.95
C MET A 8 -15.38 -12.23 -16.07
N ARG A 9 -14.72 -13.26 -15.54
CA ARG A 9 -13.44 -13.15 -14.83
C ARG A 9 -12.42 -14.00 -15.57
N ASP A 10 -11.18 -13.55 -15.58
CA ASP A 10 -10.10 -14.32 -16.20
C ASP A 10 -9.89 -15.68 -15.47
N PRO A 11 -9.34 -16.71 -16.14
CA PRO A 11 -9.19 -18.04 -15.54
C PRO A 11 -8.26 -18.09 -14.32
N TYR A 12 -7.34 -17.13 -14.19
CA TYR A 12 -6.39 -17.04 -13.08
C TYR A 12 -6.95 -16.20 -11.92
N GLY A 13 -8.03 -15.46 -12.15
CA GLY A 13 -8.68 -14.62 -11.17
C GLY A 13 -7.80 -13.47 -10.69
N PHE A 14 -6.93 -12.91 -11.55
CA PHE A 14 -6.02 -11.82 -11.16
C PHE A 14 -6.75 -10.62 -10.55
N HIS A 15 -7.91 -10.28 -11.11
CA HIS A 15 -8.72 -9.17 -10.65
C HIS A 15 -9.86 -9.63 -9.76
N PRO A 16 -10.12 -8.93 -8.63
CA PRO A 16 -11.25 -9.27 -7.79
C PRO A 16 -12.56 -8.98 -8.52
N LEU A 17 -13.56 -9.81 -8.30
CA LEU A 17 -14.90 -9.61 -8.83
C LEU A 17 -15.87 -10.20 -7.83
N VAL A 18 -16.79 -9.38 -7.35
CA VAL A 18 -17.81 -9.78 -6.38
C VAL A 18 -19.21 -9.59 -6.96
N MET A 19 -20.11 -10.49 -6.56
CA MET A 19 -21.52 -10.46 -6.91
C MET A 19 -22.37 -10.29 -5.65
N GLY A 20 -23.38 -9.43 -5.75
CA GLY A 20 -24.36 -9.22 -4.69
C GLY A 20 -25.79 -9.12 -5.23
N ARG A 21 -26.75 -9.21 -4.31
CA ARG A 21 -28.17 -9.14 -4.63
C ARG A 21 -28.90 -8.17 -3.73
N LYS A 22 -29.70 -7.29 -4.32
CA LYS A 22 -30.58 -6.39 -3.58
C LYS A 22 -31.89 -7.08 -3.20
N ASN A 23 -32.59 -6.54 -2.21
CA ASN A 23 -33.88 -7.06 -1.74
C ASN A 23 -34.97 -7.11 -2.84
N ASN A 24 -34.85 -6.27 -3.88
CA ASN A 24 -35.76 -6.28 -5.03
C ASN A 24 -35.37 -7.31 -6.11
N GLY A 25 -34.41 -8.18 -5.83
CA GLY A 25 -33.93 -9.23 -6.74
C GLY A 25 -32.86 -8.77 -7.74
N ALA A 26 -32.52 -7.48 -7.78
CA ALA A 26 -31.49 -6.96 -8.68
C ALA A 26 -30.11 -7.56 -8.36
N VAL A 27 -29.41 -8.00 -9.41
CA VAL A 27 -28.04 -8.53 -9.33
C VAL A 27 -27.05 -7.41 -9.61
N VAL A 28 -26.01 -7.30 -8.79
CA VAL A 28 -24.97 -6.28 -8.91
C VAL A 28 -23.60 -6.95 -8.89
N PHE A 29 -22.68 -6.39 -9.68
CA PHE A 29 -21.28 -6.79 -9.71
C PHE A 29 -20.39 -5.59 -9.44
N ALA A 30 -19.29 -5.80 -8.73
CA ALA A 30 -18.29 -4.78 -8.42
C ALA A 30 -16.90 -5.41 -8.27
N PHE A 31 -15.85 -4.58 -8.29
CA PHE A 31 -14.49 -5.02 -7.96
C PHE A 31 -14.33 -5.25 -6.45
N GLU A 32 -15.01 -4.44 -5.63
CA GLU A 32 -14.88 -4.46 -4.17
C GLU A 32 -16.24 -4.54 -3.48
N MET A 33 -16.26 -5.18 -2.30
CA MET A 33 -17.45 -5.36 -1.48
C MET A 33 -18.03 -4.05 -0.96
N CYS A 34 -17.19 -3.05 -0.68
CA CYS A 34 -17.61 -1.76 -0.16
C CYS A 34 -18.69 -1.08 -1.04
N ALA A 35 -18.65 -1.32 -2.36
CA ALA A 35 -19.66 -0.85 -3.30
C ALA A 35 -21.02 -1.52 -3.11
N LEU A 36 -21.04 -2.81 -2.74
CA LEU A 36 -22.26 -3.56 -2.45
C LEU A 36 -22.84 -3.18 -1.08
N ASP A 37 -21.99 -2.98 -0.06
CA ASP A 37 -22.39 -2.43 1.26
C ASP A 37 -23.15 -1.12 1.09
N LEU A 38 -22.58 -0.20 0.31
CA LEU A 38 -23.12 1.14 0.09
C LEU A 38 -24.55 1.11 -0.47
N ILE A 39 -24.86 0.12 -1.31
CA ILE A 39 -26.16 -0.01 -1.97
C ILE A 39 -27.08 -1.03 -1.30
N GLN A 40 -26.67 -1.58 -0.15
CA GLN A 40 -27.38 -2.62 0.60
C GLN A 40 -27.68 -3.86 -0.24
N ALA A 41 -26.68 -4.32 -1.00
CA ALA A 41 -26.73 -5.60 -1.69
C ALA A 41 -26.08 -6.68 -0.82
N THR A 42 -26.80 -7.77 -0.56
CA THR A 42 -26.30 -8.92 0.19
C THR A 42 -25.25 -9.65 -0.63
N TYR A 43 -24.09 -9.91 -0.03
CA TYR A 43 -22.99 -10.64 -0.63
C TYR A 43 -23.33 -12.10 -0.89
N GLU A 44 -22.92 -12.60 -2.05
CA GLU A 44 -22.88 -14.03 -2.29
C GLU A 44 -21.44 -14.60 -2.06
N PHE A 45 -20.39 -13.76 -2.07
CA PHE A 45 -18.98 -14.12 -1.82
C PHE A 45 -18.16 -12.97 -1.18
N ILE A 46 -17.09 -13.28 -0.44
CA ILE A 46 -16.28 -12.32 0.35
C ILE A 46 -14.82 -12.25 -0.15
N VAL A 47 -14.28 -11.03 -0.30
CA VAL A 47 -12.84 -10.75 -0.53
C VAL A 47 -12.43 -9.54 0.31
N VAL A 48 -11.46 -9.70 1.23
CA VAL A 48 -10.96 -8.63 2.11
C VAL A 48 -9.70 -8.00 1.49
N LEU A 49 -9.60 -6.67 1.56
CA LEU A 49 -8.40 -5.92 1.20
C LEU A 49 -8.02 -5.02 2.40
N ASP A 50 -6.73 -4.99 2.74
CA ASP A 50 -6.21 -4.26 3.90
C ASP A 50 -5.52 -2.94 3.52
N SER A 51 -5.57 -2.00 4.47
CA SER A 51 -4.91 -0.70 4.44
C SER A 51 -3.75 -0.67 5.44
N GLY A 52 -2.68 0.10 5.17
CA GLY A 52 -1.52 0.21 6.08
C GLY A 52 -1.80 0.66 7.51
N MET A 53 -2.92 1.33 7.77
CA MET A 53 -3.36 1.62 9.14
C MET A 53 -3.64 0.34 9.93
N VAL A 54 -4.27 -0.66 9.30
CA VAL A 54 -4.58 -1.96 9.93
C VAL A 54 -3.30 -2.73 10.24
N VAL A 55 -2.32 -2.68 9.35
CA VAL A 55 -1.00 -3.27 9.59
C VAL A 55 -0.30 -2.61 10.79
N ALA A 56 -0.38 -1.27 10.88
CA ALA A 56 0.20 -0.54 11.99
C ALA A 56 -0.43 -0.90 13.34
N LEU A 57 -1.76 -1.04 13.37
CA LEU A 57 -2.49 -1.55 14.54
C LEU A 57 -2.04 -2.96 14.94
N GLY A 58 -1.88 -3.87 13.98
CA GLY A 58 -1.37 -5.23 14.25
C GLY A 58 0.03 -5.21 14.86
N TYR A 59 0.94 -4.39 14.32
CA TYR A 59 2.30 -4.24 14.85
C TYR A 59 2.31 -3.67 16.28
N VAL A 60 1.44 -2.71 16.58
CA VAL A 60 1.30 -2.11 17.92
C VAL A 60 0.84 -3.15 18.94
N VAL A 61 -0.15 -3.97 18.58
CA VAL A 61 -0.67 -5.03 19.45
C VAL A 61 0.41 -6.05 19.78
N ASP A 62 1.19 -6.48 18.78
CA ASP A 62 2.25 -7.48 18.97
C ASP A 62 3.48 -6.92 19.72
N SER A 63 3.94 -5.72 19.34
CA SER A 63 5.14 -5.11 19.92
C SER A 63 4.94 -4.47 21.29
N GLY A 64 3.69 -4.17 21.66
CA GLY A 64 3.35 -3.44 22.88
C GLY A 64 3.79 -1.97 22.88
N ILE A 65 4.26 -1.44 21.74
CA ILE A 65 4.68 -0.04 21.61
C ILE A 65 3.41 0.82 21.47
N PRO A 66 3.19 1.84 22.33
CA PRO A 66 2.02 2.69 22.22
C PRO A 66 2.03 3.46 20.90
N SER A 67 0.87 3.48 20.22
CA SER A 67 0.66 4.30 19.02
C SER A 67 0.09 5.67 19.39
N GLU A 68 0.73 6.73 18.92
CA GLU A 68 0.12 8.06 18.82
C GLU A 68 -0.10 8.37 17.32
N GLN A 69 -0.88 9.40 16.98
CA GLN A 69 -1.02 9.79 15.57
C GLN A 69 0.01 10.88 15.24
N GLU A 70 1.16 10.49 14.69
CA GLU A 70 2.28 11.40 14.42
C GLU A 70 2.12 12.18 13.11
N LEU A 71 1.46 11.58 12.13
CA LEU A 71 1.19 12.16 10.82
C LEU A 71 -0.32 12.29 10.62
N ILE A 72 -0.74 13.46 10.15
CA ILE A 72 -2.13 13.73 9.80
C ILE A 72 -2.22 13.81 8.28
N TRP A 73 -3.07 12.97 7.72
CA TRP A 73 -3.43 13.04 6.32
C TRP A 73 -4.44 14.16 6.11
N SER A 74 -4.13 15.08 5.22
CA SER A 74 -5.06 16.16 4.90
C SER A 74 -6.23 15.61 4.10
N HIS A 75 -7.47 15.83 4.55
CA HIS A 75 -8.65 15.43 3.78
C HIS A 75 -8.91 16.30 2.55
N TYR A 76 -8.16 17.39 2.35
CA TYR A 76 -8.35 18.38 1.28
C TYR A 76 -7.28 18.30 0.18
N VAL A 77 -6.84 17.08 -0.16
CA VAL A 77 -5.90 16.87 -1.28
C VAL A 77 -6.63 17.11 -2.61
N GLY A 78 -6.55 18.34 -3.13
CA GLY A 78 -6.98 18.68 -4.48
C GLY A 78 -5.93 18.33 -5.55
N ARG A 79 -6.37 18.16 -6.82
CA ARG A 79 -5.43 18.15 -7.95
C ARG A 79 -4.81 19.55 -8.09
N MET A 80 -3.49 19.66 -8.07
CA MET A 80 -2.84 20.92 -8.38
C MET A 80 -2.77 21.13 -9.90
N PHE A 81 -3.27 22.28 -10.37
CA PHE A 81 -3.01 22.77 -11.73
C PHE A 81 -1.51 22.97 -11.98
N ILE A 82 -1.11 23.09 -13.25
CA ILE A 82 0.29 23.33 -13.68
C ILE A 82 0.87 24.47 -12.85
N GLN A 83 1.82 24.16 -11.97
CA GLN A 83 2.52 25.14 -11.16
C GLN A 83 3.85 25.51 -11.84
N PRO A 84 4.16 26.80 -12.02
CA PRO A 84 5.31 27.26 -12.80
C PRO A 84 6.66 27.04 -12.12
N THR A 85 6.69 26.74 -10.81
CA THR A 85 7.94 26.63 -10.03
C THR A 85 7.96 25.42 -9.08
N GLN A 86 9.14 24.80 -8.94
CA GLN A 86 9.37 23.61 -8.10
C GLN A 86 9.05 23.86 -6.61
N MET A 87 9.27 25.07 -6.11
CA MET A 87 8.90 25.46 -4.73
C MET A 87 7.40 25.30 -4.43
N ILE A 88 6.52 25.61 -5.38
CA ILE A 88 5.07 25.49 -5.19
C ILE A 88 4.63 24.03 -5.29
N ARG A 89 5.31 23.21 -6.09
CA ARG A 89 5.12 21.75 -6.12
C ARG A 89 5.45 21.11 -4.77
N ASP A 90 6.53 21.53 -4.13
CA ASP A 90 6.92 21.04 -2.80
C ASP A 90 5.90 21.47 -1.71
N LEU A 91 5.24 22.63 -1.87
CA LEU A 91 4.13 23.07 -1.00
C LEU A 91 2.90 22.16 -1.14
N GLY A 92 2.59 21.71 -2.36
CA GLY A 92 1.53 20.72 -2.65
C GLY A 92 1.73 19.36 -1.99
N VAL A 93 2.97 19.02 -1.65
CA VAL A 93 3.30 17.80 -0.91
C VAL A 93 3.11 17.98 0.60
N LYS A 94 3.48 19.15 1.15
CA LYS A 94 3.14 19.54 2.53
C LYS A 94 1.62 19.61 2.76
N LEU A 95 0.84 19.82 1.69
CA LEU A 95 -0.61 19.75 1.74
C LEU A 95 -1.17 18.33 1.92
N LYS A 96 -0.40 17.25 1.69
CA LYS A 96 -0.88 15.86 1.82
C LYS A 96 -0.64 15.26 3.20
N LEU A 97 0.53 15.51 3.78
CA LEU A 97 0.96 14.96 5.06
C LEU A 97 1.51 16.09 5.93
N ALA A 98 0.96 16.21 7.14
CA ALA A 98 1.44 17.14 8.16
C ALA A 98 1.95 16.37 9.38
N SER A 99 3.11 16.78 9.90
CA SER A 99 3.72 16.20 11.10
C SER A 99 3.27 16.94 12.36
N VAL A 100 2.88 16.20 13.40
CA VAL A 100 2.53 16.77 14.70
C VAL A 100 3.79 16.91 15.54
N LYS A 101 4.42 18.09 15.49
CA LYS A 101 5.71 18.33 16.17
C LYS A 101 5.70 17.96 17.65
N ALA A 102 4.64 18.32 18.38
CA ALA A 102 4.50 18.02 19.81
C ALA A 102 4.54 16.52 20.15
N VAL A 103 4.16 15.67 19.20
CA VAL A 103 4.19 14.21 19.35
C VAL A 103 5.55 13.65 18.93
N ILE A 104 6.25 14.27 17.97
CA ILE A 104 7.46 13.71 17.34
C ILE A 104 8.76 14.17 18.01
N GLU A 105 8.82 15.41 18.52
CA GLU A 105 10.05 16.04 18.99
C GLU A 105 10.74 15.21 20.09
N GLY A 106 12.00 14.84 19.86
CA GLY A 106 12.78 14.05 20.83
C GLY A 106 12.42 12.56 20.91
N LYS A 107 11.40 12.09 20.17
CA LYS A 107 10.99 10.67 20.19
C LYS A 107 11.77 9.83 19.18
N ARG A 108 11.66 8.51 19.32
CA ARG A 108 12.04 7.48 18.35
C ARG A 108 10.77 6.91 17.77
N VAL A 109 10.64 6.83 16.45
CA VAL A 109 9.40 6.39 15.81
C VAL A 109 9.62 5.14 14.97
N VAL A 110 8.62 4.27 15.01
CA VAL A 110 8.46 3.20 14.03
C VAL A 110 7.49 3.69 12.97
N VAL A 111 7.94 3.78 11.72
CA VAL A 111 7.09 4.16 10.59
C VAL A 111 6.73 2.90 9.83
N ILE A 112 5.43 2.68 9.66
CA ILE A 112 4.89 1.53 8.94
C ILE A 112 4.30 2.03 7.63
N ASP A 113 4.70 1.40 6.53
CA ASP A 113 4.23 1.72 5.18
C ASP A 113 3.95 0.43 4.42
N ASP A 114 3.07 0.49 3.44
CA ASP A 114 2.57 -0.70 2.75
C ASP A 114 3.65 -1.29 1.85
N SER A 115 4.32 -0.43 1.08
CA SER A 115 5.36 -0.82 0.12
C SER A 115 6.32 0.32 -0.20
N ILE A 116 7.47 -0.02 -0.79
CA ILE A 116 8.41 0.94 -1.36
C ILE A 116 8.73 0.54 -2.81
N GLU A 117 8.32 1.36 -3.77
CA GLU A 117 8.64 1.20 -5.19
C GLU A 117 9.78 2.14 -5.63
N TRP A 118 9.47 3.44 -5.76
CA TRP A 118 10.46 4.48 -6.09
C TRP A 118 11.12 5.11 -4.86
N GLY A 119 10.48 5.03 -3.69
CA GLY A 119 10.94 5.66 -2.45
C GLY A 119 10.81 7.19 -2.37
N THR A 120 10.12 7.83 -3.32
CA THR A 120 9.90 9.28 -3.30
C THR A 120 9.01 9.74 -2.13
N THR A 121 8.01 8.94 -1.77
CA THR A 121 7.16 9.16 -0.59
C THR A 121 7.98 9.05 0.69
N SER A 122 8.82 8.02 0.79
CA SER A 122 9.74 7.83 1.92
C SER A 122 10.66 9.04 2.16
N LEU A 123 11.27 9.61 1.11
CA LEU A 123 12.08 10.83 1.22
C LEU A 123 11.30 11.99 1.86
N LYS A 124 10.02 12.12 1.51
CA LYS A 124 9.16 13.19 2.03
C LYS A 124 8.82 12.96 3.49
N ILE A 125 8.45 11.73 3.87
CA ILE A 125 8.17 11.36 5.26
C ILE A 125 9.39 11.62 6.14
N ILE A 126 10.57 11.17 5.71
CA ILE A 126 11.83 11.39 6.44
C ILE A 126 12.09 12.88 6.65
N ARG A 127 11.91 13.68 5.59
CA ARG A 127 12.11 15.13 5.67
C ARG A 127 11.17 15.76 6.70
N LEU A 128 9.89 15.38 6.70
CA LEU A 128 8.91 15.89 7.66
C LEU A 128 9.26 15.49 9.09
N LEU A 129 9.63 14.24 9.33
CA LEU A 129 10.01 13.75 10.66
C LEU A 129 11.29 14.44 11.18
N LYS A 130 12.28 14.65 10.30
CA LYS A 130 13.51 15.39 10.64
C LYS A 130 13.21 16.86 10.95
N GLU A 131 12.36 17.52 10.14
CA GLU A 131 11.90 18.89 10.39
C GLU A 131 11.15 19.01 11.74
N ALA A 132 10.47 17.94 12.18
CA ALA A 132 9.78 17.88 13.47
C ALA A 132 10.69 17.55 14.67
N GLY A 133 11.97 17.24 14.46
CA GLY A 133 12.93 17.00 15.55
C GLY A 133 12.97 15.54 16.06
N ILE A 134 12.74 14.57 15.19
CA ILE A 134 12.85 13.14 15.52
C ILE A 134 14.31 12.75 15.87
N THR A 135 14.48 11.78 16.78
CA THR A 135 15.82 11.22 17.13
C THR A 135 16.18 9.97 16.33
N GLU A 136 15.25 9.03 16.17
CA GLU A 136 15.46 7.79 15.41
C GLU A 136 14.24 7.44 14.56
N ILE A 137 14.49 6.89 13.37
CA ILE A 137 13.46 6.42 12.44
C ILE A 137 13.71 4.93 12.16
N HIS A 138 12.75 4.09 12.57
CA HIS A 138 12.73 2.66 12.29
C HIS A 138 11.63 2.36 11.26
N MET A 139 12.02 2.06 10.03
CA MET A 139 11.06 1.80 8.95
C MET A 139 10.65 0.31 8.93
N ARG A 140 9.37 0.04 8.79
CA ARG A 140 8.79 -1.30 8.63
C ARG A 140 7.88 -1.32 7.42
N ILE A 141 8.14 -2.21 6.48
CA ILE A 141 7.37 -2.32 5.23
C ILE A 141 6.51 -3.58 5.30
N ALA A 142 5.21 -3.39 5.12
CA ALA A 142 4.19 -4.45 5.22
C ALA A 142 4.20 -5.44 4.04
N SER A 143 5.07 -5.23 3.06
CA SER A 143 5.25 -6.08 1.89
C SER A 143 6.70 -6.55 1.75
N PRO A 144 6.93 -7.68 1.06
CA PRO A 144 8.25 -8.06 0.60
C PRO A 144 8.84 -7.03 -0.38
N PRO A 145 10.18 -7.03 -0.57
CA PRO A 145 10.81 -6.13 -1.54
C PRO A 145 10.25 -6.36 -2.95
N ILE A 146 9.70 -5.30 -3.55
CA ILE A 146 9.18 -5.35 -4.92
C ILE A 146 10.35 -5.31 -5.91
N ILE A 147 10.47 -6.37 -6.71
CA ILE A 147 11.54 -6.58 -7.69
C ILE A 147 11.02 -6.81 -9.13
N GLY A 148 9.73 -7.04 -9.31
CA GLY A 148 9.07 -7.21 -10.61
C GLY A 148 8.04 -6.11 -10.89
N SER A 149 7.92 -5.71 -12.16
CA SER A 149 6.79 -4.91 -12.64
C SER A 149 5.54 -5.77 -12.79
N CYS A 150 4.36 -5.19 -12.66
CA CYS A 150 3.12 -5.91 -12.92
C CYS A 150 2.78 -5.89 -14.41
N TYR A 151 2.34 -7.04 -14.92
CA TYR A 151 1.74 -7.16 -16.26
C TYR A 151 0.24 -7.43 -16.20
N TYR A 152 -0.34 -7.43 -15.00
CA TYR A 152 -1.75 -7.69 -14.74
C TYR A 152 -2.46 -6.40 -14.28
N GLU A 153 -2.33 -5.35 -15.09
CA GLU A 153 -3.08 -4.07 -15.02
C GLU A 153 -2.84 -3.12 -13.84
N VAL A 154 -1.91 -3.42 -12.92
CA VAL A 154 -1.48 -2.44 -11.91
C VAL A 154 -0.33 -1.60 -12.46
N ASP A 155 -0.53 -0.28 -12.52
CA ASP A 155 0.49 0.67 -12.97
C ASP A 155 1.69 0.64 -12.02
N THR A 156 2.81 0.12 -12.52
CA THR A 156 4.04 -0.05 -11.75
C THR A 156 5.23 0.38 -12.59
N PRO A 157 6.28 0.89 -11.95
CA PRO A 157 7.50 1.24 -12.65
C PRO A 157 8.13 0.06 -13.35
N SER A 158 9.00 0.35 -14.31
CA SER A 158 9.86 -0.67 -14.89
C SER A 158 10.76 -1.29 -13.82
N SER A 159 11.13 -2.56 -14.00
CA SER A 159 11.97 -3.26 -13.03
C SER A 159 13.28 -2.51 -12.72
N MET A 160 13.83 -1.76 -13.69
CA MET A 160 15.06 -0.99 -13.49
C MET A 160 14.88 0.25 -12.59
N GLU A 161 13.66 0.77 -12.48
CA GLU A 161 13.34 1.95 -11.68
C GLU A 161 13.04 1.60 -10.21
N LEU A 162 12.64 0.35 -9.94
CA LEU A 162 12.40 -0.17 -8.60
C LEU A 162 13.65 -0.03 -7.73
N ILE A 163 13.47 0.51 -6.52
CA ILE A 163 14.60 0.74 -5.61
C ILE A 163 15.23 -0.59 -5.16
N SER A 164 14.43 -1.63 -4.94
CA SER A 164 14.88 -2.94 -4.49
C SER A 164 15.73 -3.69 -5.52
N ASN A 165 15.61 -3.33 -6.81
CA ASN A 165 16.49 -3.87 -7.86
C ASN A 165 17.82 -3.14 -7.97
N ARG A 166 17.89 -1.90 -7.47
CA ARG A 166 19.11 -1.08 -7.50
C ARG A 166 19.90 -1.15 -6.20
N MET A 167 19.23 -1.44 -5.09
CA MET A 167 19.78 -1.37 -3.74
C MET A 167 19.30 -2.56 -2.90
N ASP A 168 20.23 -3.20 -2.21
CA ASP A 168 19.90 -4.13 -1.13
C ASP A 168 19.32 -3.38 0.09
N VAL A 169 18.74 -4.12 1.03
CA VAL A 169 18.06 -3.55 2.22
C VAL A 169 18.98 -2.61 3.01
N GLU A 170 20.25 -2.96 3.17
CA GLU A 170 21.21 -2.12 3.89
C GLU A 170 21.53 -0.82 3.12
N LYS A 171 21.68 -0.90 1.80
CA LYS A 171 21.83 0.29 0.95
C LYS A 171 20.59 1.17 0.99
N ILE A 172 19.38 0.59 0.96
CA ILE A 172 18.13 1.35 1.10
C ILE A 172 18.08 2.05 2.46
N ARG A 173 18.42 1.33 3.54
CA ARG A 173 18.48 1.87 4.90
C ARG A 173 19.42 3.07 4.98
N ASN A 174 20.63 2.94 4.43
CA ASN A 174 21.64 4.00 4.42
C ASN A 174 21.24 5.17 3.52
N TYR A 175 20.67 4.90 2.33
CA TYR A 175 20.23 5.90 1.37
C TYR A 175 19.19 6.86 1.97
N PHE A 176 18.24 6.31 2.72
CA PHE A 176 17.21 7.09 3.41
C PHE A 176 17.66 7.61 4.78
N GLY A 177 18.74 7.05 5.34
CA GLY A 177 19.23 7.39 6.67
C GLY A 177 18.31 6.90 7.77
N TYR A 178 17.75 5.69 7.62
CA TYR A 178 16.99 5.03 8.68
C TYR A 178 17.94 4.40 9.71
N ASN A 179 17.52 4.38 10.97
CA ASN A 179 18.21 3.65 12.03
C ASN A 179 18.05 2.13 11.84
N SER A 180 16.86 1.70 11.42
CA SER A 180 16.61 0.31 11.00
C SER A 180 15.58 0.26 9.88
N LEU A 181 15.67 -0.75 9.02
CA LEU A 181 14.70 -1.03 7.96
C LEU A 181 14.44 -2.54 7.94
N ALA A 182 13.18 -2.93 7.88
CA ALA A 182 12.79 -4.32 7.66
C ALA A 182 11.60 -4.39 6.70
N PHE A 183 11.63 -5.37 5.80
CA PHE A 183 10.53 -5.75 4.93
C PHE A 183 9.87 -7.01 5.48
N LEU A 184 8.59 -7.21 5.15
CA LEU A 184 7.94 -8.49 5.37
C LEU A 184 8.65 -9.57 4.55
N SER A 185 8.98 -10.70 5.16
CA SER A 185 9.59 -11.83 4.42
C SER A 185 8.53 -12.51 3.55
N ILE A 186 8.90 -12.83 2.30
CA ILE A 186 8.04 -13.62 1.42
C ILE A 186 7.74 -15.01 2.02
N ASP A 187 8.74 -15.66 2.62
CA ASP A 187 8.56 -16.97 3.27
C ASP A 187 7.56 -16.87 4.44
N SER A 188 7.59 -15.78 5.19
CA SER A 188 6.66 -15.55 6.31
C SER A 188 5.24 -15.30 5.80
N LEU A 189 5.10 -14.55 4.70
CA LEU A 189 3.83 -14.30 4.04
C LEU A 189 3.22 -15.60 3.47
N GLU A 190 4.02 -16.39 2.75
CA GLU A 190 3.59 -17.68 2.20
C GLU A 190 3.21 -18.66 3.31
N LYS A 191 3.98 -18.70 4.41
CA LYS A 191 3.63 -19.51 5.57
C LYS A 191 2.32 -19.08 6.23
N PHE A 192 2.05 -17.78 6.29
CA PHE A 192 0.79 -17.24 6.82
C PHE A 192 -0.41 -17.61 5.94
N MET A 193 -0.23 -17.52 4.61
CA MET A 193 -1.25 -17.89 3.63
C MET A 193 -1.51 -19.41 3.57
N GLY A 194 -0.56 -20.23 4.01
CA GLY A 194 -0.74 -21.68 4.15
C GLY A 194 -1.03 -22.36 2.81
N GLU A 195 -2.09 -23.18 2.76
CA GLU A 195 -2.47 -23.92 1.55
C GLU A 195 -2.95 -23.01 0.40
N ASP A 196 -3.38 -21.79 0.71
CA ASP A 196 -3.80 -20.83 -0.30
C ASP A 196 -2.61 -20.11 -0.96
N ALA A 197 -1.38 -20.23 -0.42
CA ALA A 197 -0.23 -19.50 -0.93
C ALA A 197 0.02 -19.64 -2.44
N PRO A 198 -0.06 -20.84 -3.03
CA PRO A 198 0.13 -21.03 -4.47
C PRO A 198 -1.00 -20.46 -5.34
N ARG A 199 -2.13 -20.05 -4.76
CA ARG A 199 -3.28 -19.49 -5.49
C ARG A 199 -3.13 -18.01 -5.79
N PHE A 200 -2.18 -17.34 -5.14
CA PHE A 200 -1.94 -15.92 -5.32
C PHE A 200 -0.77 -15.66 -6.26
N CYS A 201 -0.91 -14.63 -7.09
CA CYS A 201 0.19 -14.14 -7.89
C CYS A 201 1.21 -13.41 -6.99
N ASN A 202 2.47 -13.86 -7.00
CA ASN A 202 3.57 -13.22 -6.27
C ASN A 202 4.63 -12.63 -7.22
N ALA A 203 4.29 -12.38 -8.49
CA ALA A 203 5.22 -11.95 -9.54
C ALA A 203 6.02 -10.69 -9.18
N TYR A 204 5.44 -9.79 -8.39
CA TYR A 204 6.11 -8.61 -7.83
C TYR A 204 7.38 -8.93 -7.01
N PHE A 205 7.37 -10.07 -6.31
CA PHE A 205 8.41 -10.45 -5.36
C PHE A 205 9.28 -11.59 -5.89
N SER A 206 8.72 -12.43 -6.78
CA SER A 206 9.37 -13.65 -7.29
C SER A 206 9.84 -13.53 -8.75
N VAL A 207 9.36 -12.51 -9.48
CA VAL A 207 9.46 -12.39 -10.95
C VAL A 207 8.94 -13.62 -11.72
N TYR A 208 8.16 -14.47 -11.06
CA TYR A 208 7.48 -15.61 -11.67
C TYR A 208 6.05 -15.20 -12.06
N TYR A 209 5.82 -15.06 -13.35
CA TYR A 209 4.54 -14.65 -13.93
C TYR A 209 3.72 -15.89 -14.29
N PRO A 210 2.52 -16.09 -13.72
CA PRO A 210 1.66 -17.22 -14.09
C PRO A 210 1.29 -17.23 -15.58
N VAL A 211 1.20 -16.05 -16.18
CA VAL A 211 1.04 -15.84 -17.63
C VAL A 211 2.13 -14.89 -18.11
N MET A 212 2.98 -15.34 -19.03
CA MET A 212 4.02 -14.49 -19.60
C MET A 212 3.41 -13.40 -20.51
N PRO A 213 3.96 -12.18 -20.51
CA PRO A 213 3.54 -11.09 -21.39
C PRO A 213 3.88 -11.35 -22.88
#